data_AF-A0A1C6SSW7-F1
#
_entry.id   AF-A0A1C6SSW7-F1
#
_cell.length_a   1.000
_cell.length_b   1.000
_cell.length_c   1.000
_cell.angle_alpha   90.00
_cell.angle_beta   90.00
_cell.angle_gamma   90.00
#
_symmetry.space_group_name_H-M   'P 1'
#
loop_
_entity.id
_entity.type
_entity.pdbx_description
1 polymer ?
#
loop_
_entity_poly.entity_id
_entity_poly.type
_entity_poly.pdbx_seq_one_letter_code
_entity_poly.pdbx_strand_id
1 'polypeptide(L)'
;MSRRPARAEHPSSGGTTAVVGDQVLTLPNMISFARLIGVPLFLYLFLVVHADVAAIVVLAIGGTSDWVDGWIARRLQQVSRLGELLDPLADRLYILATLLAFTAREVVPWQFTAALLARELLLLGSLAVLRRYGYGPPPVHYVGKTATFLLLAAFPILLLAAAVPGGATVAGAIGWGLAWWGLVLYWVAGAMYVVQANRLVRAMRTRSGGAAA
;
A
#
# COMPACT_ATOMS: atom_id res chain seq x y z
N MET A 1 41.13 50.93 -21.42
CA MET A 1 41.12 50.26 -20.10
C MET A 1 39.69 49.89 -19.75
N SER A 2 39.27 48.65 -20.03
CA SER A 2 37.91 48.13 -19.75
C SER A 2 38.01 47.05 -18.68
N ARG A 3 37.57 47.35 -17.45
CA ARG A 3 37.52 46.40 -16.34
C ARG A 3 36.15 45.72 -16.35
N ARG A 4 36.11 44.45 -16.76
CA ARG A 4 34.98 43.54 -16.53
C ARG A 4 34.86 43.26 -15.03
N PRO A 5 33.69 43.39 -14.38
CA PRO A 5 33.50 42.85 -13.05
C PRO A 5 33.35 41.33 -13.10
N ALA A 6 33.98 40.66 -12.14
CA ALA A 6 34.03 39.23 -11.97
C ALA A 6 32.62 38.63 -11.82
N ARG A 7 32.40 37.55 -12.57
CA ARG A 7 31.20 36.70 -12.48
C ARG A 7 31.24 36.02 -11.10
N ALA A 8 30.24 36.29 -10.27
CA ALA A 8 30.06 35.57 -9.01
C ALA A 8 29.87 34.08 -9.32
N GLU A 9 30.79 33.25 -8.83
CA GLU A 9 30.66 31.80 -8.84
C GLU A 9 29.49 31.42 -7.94
N HIS A 10 28.43 30.86 -8.54
CA HIS A 10 27.38 30.21 -7.78
C HIS A 10 27.98 28.96 -7.10
N PRO A 11 27.92 28.82 -5.76
CA PRO A 11 28.26 27.58 -5.12
C PRO A 11 27.29 26.50 -5.62
N SER A 12 27.83 25.49 -6.30
CA SER A 12 27.14 24.25 -6.64
C SER A 12 26.73 23.56 -5.34
N SER A 13 25.52 23.87 -4.89
CA SER A 13 24.84 23.11 -3.86
C SER A 13 24.74 21.67 -4.35
N GLY A 14 25.58 20.80 -3.79
CA GLY A 14 25.54 19.35 -3.92
C GLY A 14 24.29 18.77 -3.29
N GLY A 15 23.13 19.14 -3.82
CA GLY A 15 21.91 18.39 -3.63
C GLY A 15 22.13 17.05 -4.29
N THR A 16 22.10 15.98 -3.51
CA THR A 16 22.02 14.61 -3.98
C THR A 16 20.76 14.47 -4.83
N THR A 17 20.86 14.84 -6.11
CA THR A 17 19.86 14.52 -7.12
C THR A 17 19.97 13.02 -7.32
N ALA A 18 19.12 12.27 -6.61
CA ALA A 18 18.91 10.86 -6.85
C ALA A 18 18.77 10.66 -8.36
N VAL A 19 19.76 10.02 -8.97
CA VAL A 19 19.78 9.73 -10.40
C VAL A 19 18.67 8.70 -10.62
N VAL A 20 17.52 9.16 -11.09
CA VAL A 20 16.42 8.28 -11.54
C VAL A 20 16.91 7.62 -12.82
N GLY A 21 17.65 6.52 -12.68
CA GLY A 21 18.13 5.72 -13.80
C GLY A 21 17.01 4.85 -14.36
N ASP A 22 16.96 4.73 -15.68
CA ASP A 22 16.10 3.81 -16.47
C ASP A 22 16.42 2.31 -16.23
N GLN A 23 16.99 1.97 -15.07
CA GLN A 23 17.30 0.60 -14.72
C GLN A 23 16.03 -0.10 -14.22
N VAL A 24 15.44 -0.89 -15.12
CA VAL A 24 14.29 -1.75 -14.86
C VAL A 24 14.62 -2.83 -13.80
N LEU A 25 15.90 -3.18 -13.62
CA LEU A 25 16.38 -4.15 -12.64
C LEU A 25 17.02 -3.44 -11.44
N THR A 26 16.18 -2.93 -10.55
CA THR A 26 16.61 -2.49 -9.20
C THR A 26 16.20 -3.55 -8.19
N LEU A 27 16.98 -3.71 -7.11
CA LEU A 27 16.67 -4.65 -6.01
C LEU A 27 15.20 -4.54 -5.52
N PRO A 28 14.65 -3.32 -5.30
CA PRO A 28 13.24 -3.16 -4.95
C PRO A 28 12.28 -3.73 -5.99
N ASN A 29 12.53 -3.49 -7.29
CA ASN A 29 11.65 -3.97 -8.35
C ASN A 29 11.65 -5.50 -8.46
N MET A 30 12.78 -6.16 -8.21
CA MET A 30 12.85 -7.63 -8.19
C MET A 30 11.97 -8.22 -7.09
N ILE A 31 11.87 -7.56 -5.95
CA ILE A 31 11.14 -8.08 -4.80
C ILE A 31 9.64 -7.81 -4.94
N SER A 32 9.26 -6.67 -5.51
CA SER A 32 7.89 -6.41 -5.95
C SER A 32 7.43 -7.40 -7.02
N PHE A 33 8.31 -7.75 -7.96
CA PHE A 33 8.04 -8.79 -8.96
C PHE A 33 7.92 -10.19 -8.34
N ALA A 34 8.81 -10.53 -7.40
CA ALA A 34 8.74 -11.77 -6.64
C ALA A 34 7.43 -11.86 -5.85
N ARG A 35 6.94 -10.76 -5.28
CA ARG A 35 5.64 -10.70 -4.61
C ARG A 35 4.48 -10.88 -5.57
N LEU A 36 4.55 -10.25 -6.74
CA LEU A 36 3.54 -10.41 -7.78
C LEU A 36 3.40 -11.88 -8.22
N ILE A 37 4.52 -12.61 -8.32
CA ILE A 37 4.55 -14.06 -8.56
C ILE A 37 4.14 -14.86 -7.31
N GLY A 38 4.46 -14.34 -6.12
CA GLY A 38 4.04 -14.91 -4.85
C GLY A 38 2.53 -14.94 -4.66
N VAL A 39 1.76 -14.00 -5.25
CA VAL A 39 0.29 -13.98 -5.21
C VAL A 39 -0.33 -15.27 -5.79
N PRO A 40 -0.13 -15.61 -7.08
CA PRO A 40 -0.71 -16.84 -7.64
C PRO A 40 -0.17 -18.10 -6.97
N LEU A 41 1.10 -18.11 -6.53
CA LEU A 41 1.67 -19.22 -5.77
C LEU A 41 0.94 -19.41 -4.43
N PHE A 42 0.71 -18.34 -3.68
CA PHE A 42 -0.06 -18.37 -2.43
C PHE A 42 -1.48 -18.89 -2.69
N LEU A 43 -2.18 -18.34 -3.70
CA LEU A 43 -3.54 -18.77 -4.04
C LEU A 43 -3.59 -20.26 -4.40
N TYR A 44 -2.63 -20.74 -5.19
CA TYR A 44 -2.55 -22.14 -5.58
C TYR A 44 -2.29 -23.06 -4.37
N LEU A 45 -1.29 -22.73 -3.54
CA LEU A 45 -0.96 -23.50 -2.35
C LEU A 45 -2.12 -23.53 -1.35
N PHE A 46 -2.80 -22.41 -1.17
CA PHE A 46 -3.84 -22.27 -0.16
C PHE A 46 -5.20 -22.80 -0.60
N LEU A 47 -5.62 -22.58 -1.86
CA LEU A 47 -6.95 -22.96 -2.35
C LEU A 47 -6.98 -24.32 -3.07
N VAL A 48 -5.88 -24.73 -3.69
CA VAL A 48 -5.84 -25.97 -4.49
C VAL A 48 -5.13 -27.08 -3.72
N VAL A 49 -3.88 -26.84 -3.32
CA VAL A 49 -3.05 -27.86 -2.66
C VAL A 49 -3.42 -28.05 -1.18
N HIS A 50 -4.07 -27.06 -0.57
CA HIS A 50 -4.40 -27.04 0.87
C HIS A 50 -3.14 -27.15 1.76
N ALA A 51 -2.01 -26.64 1.28
CA ALA A 51 -0.74 -26.63 1.99
C ALA A 51 -0.61 -25.39 2.89
N ASP A 52 -1.35 -25.37 4.00
CA ASP A 52 -1.52 -24.18 4.85
C ASP A 52 -0.19 -23.65 5.39
N VAL A 53 0.73 -24.53 5.81
CA VAL A 53 2.06 -24.12 6.28
C VAL A 53 2.88 -23.46 5.17
N ALA A 54 2.84 -24.01 3.95
CA ALA A 54 3.54 -23.42 2.81
C ALA A 54 2.92 -22.06 2.41
N ALA A 55 1.59 -21.96 2.46
CA ALA A 55 0.89 -20.70 2.23
C ALA A 55 1.25 -19.64 3.29
N ILE A 56 1.36 -20.01 4.57
CA ILE A 56 1.84 -19.12 5.65
C ILE A 56 3.24 -18.62 5.36
N VAL A 57 4.15 -19.51 4.93
CA VAL A 57 5.55 -19.12 4.63
C VAL A 57 5.59 -18.14 3.46
N VAL A 58 4.88 -18.42 2.36
CA VAL A 58 4.78 -17.47 1.24
C VAL A 58 4.14 -16.16 1.68
N LEU A 59 3.15 -16.22 2.57
CA LEU A 59 2.46 -15.04 3.07
C LEU A 59 3.38 -14.16 3.95
N ALA A 60 4.10 -14.80 4.86
CA ALA A 60 5.03 -14.15 5.78
C ALA A 60 6.23 -13.57 5.03
N ILE A 61 6.81 -14.32 4.09
CA ILE A 61 7.92 -13.83 3.26
C ILE A 61 7.45 -12.64 2.41
N GLY A 62 6.35 -12.79 1.67
CA GLY A 62 5.83 -11.70 0.83
C GLY A 62 5.51 -10.43 1.61
N GLY A 63 4.92 -10.54 2.80
CA GLY A 63 4.61 -9.40 3.66
C GLY A 63 5.84 -8.75 4.32
N THR A 64 6.85 -9.54 4.70
CA THR A 64 8.07 -9.02 5.33
C THR A 64 9.05 -8.43 4.32
N SER A 65 9.11 -9.00 3.11
CA SER A 65 9.90 -8.49 2.00
C SER A 65 9.63 -7.01 1.71
N ASP A 66 8.37 -6.57 1.79
CA ASP A 66 7.98 -5.16 1.60
C ASP A 66 8.69 -4.19 2.52
N TRP A 67 8.77 -4.57 3.78
CA TRP A 67 9.35 -3.72 4.79
C TRP A 67 10.86 -3.61 4.61
N VAL A 68 11.48 -4.71 4.20
CA VAL A 68 12.90 -4.78 3.85
C VAL A 68 13.18 -3.93 2.61
N ASP A 69 12.35 -4.01 1.57
CA ASP A 69 12.48 -3.22 0.34
C ASP A 69 12.39 -1.73 0.59
N GLY A 70 11.36 -1.33 1.34
CA GLY A 70 11.19 0.07 1.73
C GLY A 70 12.37 0.58 2.54
N TRP A 71 12.98 -0.27 3.38
CA TRP A 71 14.17 0.10 4.15
C TRP A 71 15.43 0.20 3.27
N ILE A 72 15.64 -0.75 2.35
CA ILE A 72 16.77 -0.78 1.42
C ILE A 72 16.67 0.37 0.40
N ALA A 73 15.50 0.60 -0.21
CA ALA A 73 15.29 1.68 -1.18
C ALA A 73 15.56 3.06 -0.58
N ARG A 74 15.16 3.29 0.69
CA ARG A 74 15.47 4.53 1.42
C ARG A 74 16.96 4.72 1.66
N ARG A 75 17.71 3.64 1.86
CA ARG A 75 19.16 3.64 2.09
C ARG A 75 19.97 3.77 0.80
N LEU A 76 19.51 3.17 -0.29
CA LEU A 76 20.23 3.10 -1.57
C LEU A 76 19.90 4.26 -2.52
N GLN A 77 18.87 5.07 -2.23
CA GLN A 77 18.40 6.17 -3.11
C GLN A 77 18.08 5.72 -4.56
N GLN A 78 17.88 4.43 -4.77
CA GLN A 78 17.53 3.84 -6.06
C GLN A 78 16.01 3.69 -6.13
N VAL A 79 15.36 4.68 -6.74
CA VAL A 79 13.91 4.66 -6.99
C VAL A 79 13.69 4.69 -8.50
N SER A 80 13.06 3.64 -9.02
CA SER A 80 12.67 3.55 -10.43
C SER A 80 11.21 4.01 -10.58
N ARG A 81 10.91 4.76 -11.65
CA ARG A 81 9.54 5.19 -12.01
C ARG A 81 8.58 4.01 -12.20
N LEU A 82 9.09 2.88 -12.70
CA LEU A 82 8.29 1.65 -12.86
C LEU A 82 7.97 1.01 -11.51
N GLY A 83 8.96 0.92 -10.62
CA GLY A 83 8.77 0.40 -9.26
C GLY A 83 7.78 1.26 -8.46
N GLU A 84 7.86 2.59 -8.57
CA GLU A 84 6.94 3.51 -7.89
C GLU A 84 5.46 3.27 -8.23
N LEU A 85 5.16 2.79 -9.45
CA LEU A 85 3.81 2.41 -9.87
C LEU A 85 3.48 0.95 -9.55
N LEU A 86 4.44 0.05 -9.70
CA LEU A 86 4.23 -1.40 -9.52
C LEU A 86 4.09 -1.79 -8.05
N ASP A 87 4.84 -1.16 -7.13
CA ASP A 87 4.80 -1.51 -5.70
C ASP A 87 3.39 -1.37 -5.13
N PRO A 88 2.70 -0.21 -5.25
CA PRO A 88 1.36 -0.05 -4.69
C PRO A 88 0.31 -0.95 -5.34
N LEU A 89 0.52 -1.36 -6.59
CA LEU A 89 -0.37 -2.29 -7.31
C LEU A 89 -0.16 -3.72 -6.81
N ALA A 90 1.09 -4.17 -6.71
CA ALA A 90 1.42 -5.49 -6.19
C ALA A 90 0.93 -5.65 -4.75
N ASP A 91 1.08 -4.62 -3.91
CA ASP A 91 0.62 -4.62 -2.52
C ASP A 91 -0.89 -4.81 -2.41
N ARG A 92 -1.64 -4.02 -3.18
CA ARG A 92 -3.10 -4.09 -3.19
C ARG A 92 -3.57 -5.44 -3.71
N LEU A 93 -2.96 -5.93 -4.79
CA LEU A 93 -3.31 -7.23 -5.34
C LEU A 93 -3.03 -8.34 -4.33
N TYR A 94 -1.90 -8.26 -3.63
CA TYR A 94 -1.51 -9.22 -2.61
C TYR A 94 -2.50 -9.25 -1.44
N ILE A 95 -2.85 -8.09 -0.89
CA ILE A 95 -3.83 -7.95 0.20
C ILE A 95 -5.21 -8.46 -0.25
N LEU A 96 -5.68 -8.05 -1.43
CA LEU A 96 -6.98 -8.46 -1.96
C LEU A 96 -7.04 -9.95 -2.23
N ALA A 97 -6.02 -10.53 -2.87
CA ALA A 97 -5.93 -11.96 -3.12
C ALA A 97 -5.93 -12.77 -1.82
N THR A 98 -5.13 -12.34 -0.83
CA THR A 98 -5.07 -12.98 0.49
C THR A 98 -6.43 -12.96 1.17
N LEU A 99 -7.08 -11.81 1.18
CA LEU A 99 -8.36 -11.61 1.83
C LEU A 99 -9.49 -12.44 1.18
N LEU A 100 -9.55 -12.45 -0.15
CA LEU A 100 -10.52 -13.26 -0.89
C LEU A 100 -10.30 -14.75 -0.64
N ALA A 101 -9.05 -15.21 -0.63
CA ALA A 101 -8.73 -16.60 -0.37
C ALA A 101 -9.10 -17.02 1.06
N PHE A 102 -8.83 -16.15 2.05
CA PHE A 102 -9.21 -16.40 3.45
C PHE A 102 -10.72 -16.47 3.62
N THR A 103 -11.47 -15.65 2.90
CA THR A 103 -12.93 -15.71 2.89
C THR A 103 -13.43 -17.00 2.26
N ALA A 104 -12.83 -17.41 1.13
CA ALA A 104 -13.20 -18.65 0.44
C ALA A 104 -12.98 -19.91 1.29
N ARG A 105 -12.04 -19.86 2.26
CA ARG A 105 -11.80 -20.93 3.23
C ARG A 105 -12.42 -20.66 4.61
N GLU A 106 -13.32 -19.69 4.73
CA GLU A 106 -14.04 -19.34 5.98
C GLU A 106 -13.11 -19.01 7.17
N VAL A 107 -11.86 -18.62 6.89
CA VAL A 107 -10.89 -18.18 7.93
C VAL A 107 -11.26 -16.79 8.43
N VAL A 108 -11.79 -15.95 7.54
CA VAL A 108 -12.24 -14.58 7.81
C VAL A 108 -13.70 -14.45 7.38
N PRO A 109 -14.60 -13.90 8.21
CA PRO A 109 -15.99 -13.68 7.85
C PRO A 109 -16.11 -12.76 6.63
N TRP A 110 -17.04 -13.08 5.74
CA TRP A 110 -17.28 -12.30 4.52
C TRP A 110 -17.56 -10.81 4.80
N GLN A 111 -18.11 -10.46 5.97
CA GLN A 111 -18.37 -9.09 6.39
C GLN A 111 -17.08 -8.27 6.51
N PHE A 112 -15.99 -8.89 6.98
CA PHE A 112 -14.69 -8.22 7.09
C PHE A 112 -14.15 -7.93 5.69
N THR A 113 -14.25 -8.89 4.78
CA THR A 113 -13.85 -8.74 3.38
C THR A 113 -14.67 -7.68 2.64
N ALA A 114 -15.99 -7.69 2.82
CA ALA A 114 -16.88 -6.68 2.29
C ALA A 114 -16.52 -5.28 2.82
N ALA A 115 -16.14 -5.15 4.09
CA ALA A 115 -15.74 -3.87 4.68
C ALA A 115 -14.45 -3.32 4.04
N LEU A 116 -13.42 -4.15 3.81
CA LEU A 116 -12.20 -3.70 3.12
C LEU A 116 -12.50 -3.34 1.66
N LEU A 117 -13.26 -4.17 0.95
CA LEU A 117 -13.62 -3.93 -0.46
C LEU A 117 -14.47 -2.66 -0.62
N ALA A 118 -15.44 -2.43 0.26
CA ALA A 118 -16.26 -1.22 0.25
C ALA A 118 -15.39 0.03 0.38
N ARG A 119 -14.38 0.00 1.25
CA ARG A 119 -13.43 1.10 1.41
C ARG A 119 -12.61 1.32 0.13
N GLU A 120 -12.13 0.27 -0.52
CA GLU A 120 -11.40 0.41 -1.80
C GLU A 120 -12.27 1.04 -2.88
N LEU A 121 -13.54 0.62 -2.99
CA LEU A 121 -14.51 1.23 -3.90
C LEU A 121 -14.76 2.70 -3.57
N LEU A 122 -14.88 3.06 -2.29
CA LEU A 122 -15.04 4.45 -1.84
C LEU A 122 -13.83 5.32 -2.24
N LEU A 123 -12.61 4.81 -2.10
CA LEU A 123 -11.41 5.53 -2.53
C LEU A 123 -11.33 5.67 -4.04
N LEU A 124 -11.62 4.61 -4.79
CA LEU A 124 -11.63 4.65 -6.25
C LEU A 124 -12.67 5.64 -6.77
N GLY A 125 -13.87 5.65 -6.20
CA GLY A 125 -14.92 6.60 -6.51
C GLY A 125 -14.51 8.04 -6.18
N SER A 126 -13.93 8.27 -5.00
CA SER A 126 -13.44 9.59 -4.59
C SER A 126 -12.33 10.10 -5.52
N LEU A 127 -11.39 9.24 -5.90
CA LEU A 127 -10.32 9.57 -6.84
C LEU A 127 -10.87 9.85 -8.24
N ALA A 128 -11.86 9.07 -8.70
CA ALA A 128 -12.50 9.29 -9.99
C ALA A 128 -13.19 10.65 -10.04
N VAL A 129 -13.88 11.06 -8.97
CA VAL A 129 -14.45 12.41 -8.84
C VAL A 129 -13.34 13.46 -8.88
N LEU A 130 -12.27 13.29 -8.12
CA LEU A 130 -11.18 14.25 -8.04
C LEU A 130 -10.45 14.44 -9.39
N ARG A 131 -10.26 13.35 -10.13
CA ARG A 131 -9.70 13.37 -11.48
C ARG A 131 -10.57 14.13 -12.48
N ARG A 132 -11.91 14.10 -12.34
CA ARG A 132 -12.81 14.93 -13.16
C ARG A 132 -12.58 16.43 -12.94
N TYR A 133 -12.04 16.82 -11.78
CA TYR A 133 -11.68 18.20 -11.46
C TYR A 133 -10.19 18.52 -11.71
N GLY A 134 -9.45 17.64 -12.41
CA GLY A 134 -8.05 17.88 -12.78
C GLY A 134 -7.04 17.70 -11.64
N TYR A 135 -7.45 17.13 -10.50
CA TYR A 135 -6.58 16.88 -9.36
C TYR A 135 -6.07 15.44 -9.32
N GLY A 136 -4.80 15.30 -8.93
CA GLY A 136 -4.19 14.01 -8.58
C GLY A 136 -4.64 13.50 -7.21
N PRO A 137 -4.23 12.28 -6.83
CA PRO A 137 -4.57 11.69 -5.53
C PRO A 137 -4.07 12.59 -4.37
N PRO A 138 -4.90 12.80 -3.32
CA PRO A 138 -4.49 13.47 -2.08
C PRO A 138 -3.28 12.78 -1.41
N PRO A 139 -2.50 13.51 -0.61
CA PRO A 139 -1.35 12.96 0.09
C PRO A 139 -1.77 11.85 1.07
N VAL A 140 -1.06 10.72 0.99
CA VAL A 140 -1.36 9.53 1.81
C VAL A 140 -1.03 9.80 3.27
N HIS A 141 -2.00 9.57 4.15
CA HIS A 141 -1.83 9.77 5.59
C HIS A 141 -1.13 8.58 6.25
N TYR A 142 -0.28 8.86 7.24
CA TYR A 142 0.43 7.83 8.02
C TYR A 142 -0.51 6.78 8.62
N VAL A 143 -1.73 7.18 9.00
CA VAL A 143 -2.78 6.28 9.50
C VAL A 143 -3.09 5.15 8.53
N GLY A 144 -3.14 5.44 7.22
CA GLY A 144 -3.38 4.42 6.19
C GLY A 144 -2.22 3.43 6.07
N LYS A 145 -0.98 3.91 6.21
CA LYS A 145 0.20 3.03 6.20
C LYS A 145 0.21 2.09 7.40
N THR A 146 -0.12 2.62 8.59
CA THR A 146 -0.23 1.80 9.81
C THR A 146 -1.34 0.76 9.69
N ALA A 147 -2.49 1.13 9.12
CA ALA A 147 -3.59 0.20 8.88
C ALA A 147 -3.17 -0.96 7.97
N THR A 148 -2.51 -0.67 6.85
CA THR A 148 -1.98 -1.68 5.94
C THR A 148 -0.97 -2.60 6.63
N PHE A 149 -0.06 -2.03 7.43
CA PHE A 149 0.93 -2.80 8.17
C PHE A 149 0.28 -3.78 9.16
N LEU A 150 -0.72 -3.32 9.92
CA LEU A 150 -1.46 -4.18 10.85
C LEU A 150 -2.19 -5.32 10.13
N LEU A 151 -2.80 -5.04 8.97
CA LEU A 151 -3.48 -6.06 8.17
C LEU A 151 -2.50 -7.08 7.59
N LEU A 152 -1.36 -6.63 7.06
CA LEU A 152 -0.29 -7.51 6.57
C LEU A 152 0.30 -8.39 7.67
N ALA A 153 0.41 -7.87 8.91
CA ALA A 153 0.83 -8.66 10.06
C ALA A 153 -0.27 -9.63 10.54
N ALA A 154 -1.54 -9.22 10.47
CA ALA A 154 -2.67 -10.01 10.94
C ALA A 154 -2.87 -11.28 10.11
N PHE A 155 -2.77 -11.22 8.78
CA PHE A 155 -3.11 -12.35 7.92
C PHE A 155 -2.24 -13.60 8.13
N PRO A 156 -0.89 -13.53 8.18
CA PRO A 156 -0.07 -14.71 8.48
C PRO A 156 -0.33 -15.28 9.87
N ILE A 157 -0.61 -14.43 10.86
CA ILE A 157 -0.90 -14.84 12.24
C ILE A 157 -2.25 -15.55 12.32
N LEU A 158 -3.28 -15.01 11.66
CA LEU A 158 -4.60 -15.65 11.57
C LEU A 158 -4.53 -17.01 10.87
N LEU A 159 -3.73 -17.10 9.80
CA LEU A 159 -3.52 -18.34 9.08
C LEU A 159 -2.78 -19.38 9.94
N LEU A 160 -1.75 -18.95 10.67
CA LEU A 160 -1.04 -19.79 11.65
C LEU A 160 -1.98 -20.32 12.74
N ALA A 161 -2.88 -19.46 13.24
CA ALA A 161 -3.87 -19.84 14.24
C ALA A 161 -4.86 -20.89 13.71
N ALA A 162 -5.19 -20.83 12.42
CA ALA A 162 -6.07 -21.81 11.76
C ALA A 162 -5.35 -23.12 11.41
N ALA A 163 -4.06 -23.06 11.05
CA ALA A 163 -3.30 -24.22 10.59
C ALA A 163 -2.74 -25.11 11.71
N VAL A 164 -2.49 -24.55 12.91
CA VAL A 164 -1.82 -25.27 14.01
C VAL A 164 -2.83 -25.65 15.10
N PRO A 165 -2.99 -26.95 15.41
CA PRO A 165 -3.80 -27.40 16.56
C PRO A 165 -3.30 -26.77 17.87
N GLY A 166 -4.15 -25.99 18.54
CA GLY A 166 -3.80 -25.26 19.77
C GLY A 166 -3.28 -23.83 19.57
N GLY A 167 -2.98 -23.41 18.33
CA GLY A 167 -2.60 -22.02 18.00
C GLY A 167 -3.77 -21.02 18.10
N ALA A 168 -5.01 -21.52 18.12
CA ALA A 168 -6.22 -20.72 18.13
C ALA A 168 -6.36 -19.76 19.33
N THR A 169 -5.70 -20.03 20.46
CA THR A 169 -5.86 -19.20 21.67
C THR A 169 -5.02 -17.93 21.62
N VAL A 170 -3.70 -18.04 21.51
CA VAL A 170 -2.81 -16.86 21.54
C VAL A 170 -2.65 -16.24 20.16
N ALA A 171 -2.32 -17.02 19.13
CA ALA A 171 -2.15 -16.49 17.79
C ALA A 171 -3.47 -15.98 17.22
N GLY A 172 -4.58 -16.68 17.50
CA GLY A 172 -5.92 -16.22 17.11
C GLY A 172 -6.29 -14.87 17.73
N ALA A 173 -6.07 -14.70 19.04
CA ALA A 173 -6.35 -13.43 19.73
C ALA A 173 -5.50 -12.28 19.19
N ILE A 174 -4.20 -12.52 18.96
CA ILE A 174 -3.30 -11.51 18.39
C ILE A 174 -3.71 -11.16 16.96
N GLY A 175 -3.95 -12.18 16.12
CA GLY A 175 -4.33 -12.00 14.72
C GLY A 175 -5.64 -11.21 14.58
N TRP A 176 -6.66 -11.56 15.37
CA TRP A 176 -7.94 -10.84 15.36
C TRP A 176 -7.83 -9.44 15.94
N GLY A 177 -7.03 -9.25 17.00
CA GLY A 177 -6.74 -7.93 17.55
C GLY A 177 -6.12 -7.01 16.49
N LEU A 178 -5.08 -7.48 15.81
CA LEU A 178 -4.44 -6.75 14.73
C LEU A 178 -5.38 -6.50 13.55
N ALA A 179 -6.20 -7.49 13.17
CA ALA A 179 -7.16 -7.36 12.06
C ALA A 179 -8.22 -6.31 12.34
N TRP A 180 -8.82 -6.30 13.54
CA TRP A 180 -9.83 -5.30 13.92
C TRP A 180 -9.25 -3.90 14.04
N TRP A 181 -8.10 -3.75 14.71
CA TRP A 181 -7.40 -2.46 14.79
C TRP A 181 -6.99 -1.95 13.41
N GLY A 182 -6.45 -2.85 12.57
CA GLY A 182 -6.13 -2.58 11.17
C GLY A 182 -7.35 -2.09 10.40
N LEU A 183 -8.48 -2.79 10.50
CA LEU A 183 -9.74 -2.42 9.84
C LEU A 183 -10.25 -1.05 10.28
N VAL A 184 -10.26 -0.76 11.58
CA VAL A 184 -10.70 0.54 12.11
C VAL A 184 -9.83 1.65 11.55
N LEU A 185 -8.50 1.51 11.62
CA LEU A 185 -7.58 2.51 11.07
C LEU A 185 -7.71 2.63 9.55
N TYR A 186 -8.03 1.54 8.86
CA TYR A 186 -8.25 1.53 7.41
C TYR A 186 -9.46 2.37 6.99
N TRP A 187 -10.55 2.27 7.76
CA TRP A 187 -11.74 3.09 7.62
C TRP A 187 -11.53 4.54 8.03
N VAL A 188 -10.81 4.80 9.12
CA VAL A 188 -10.44 6.17 9.54
C VAL A 188 -9.61 6.85 8.44
N ALA A 189 -8.62 6.15 7.88
CA ALA A 189 -7.85 6.64 6.74
C ALA A 189 -8.72 6.91 5.51
N GLY A 190 -9.69 6.02 5.23
CA GLY A 190 -10.67 6.20 4.15
C GLY A 190 -11.53 7.45 4.35
N ALA A 191 -12.08 7.64 5.55
CA ALA A 191 -12.90 8.80 5.90
C ALA A 191 -12.10 10.12 5.76
N MET A 192 -10.85 10.15 6.24
CA MET A 192 -9.98 11.31 6.08
C MET A 192 -9.74 11.66 4.61
N TYR A 193 -9.53 10.65 3.76
CA TYR A 193 -9.36 10.83 2.32
C TYR A 193 -10.62 11.46 1.69
N VAL A 194 -11.80 10.92 2.00
CA VAL A 194 -13.08 11.43 1.49
C VAL A 194 -13.32 12.88 1.96
N VAL A 195 -13.05 13.17 3.23
CA VAL A 195 -13.18 14.53 3.77
C VAL A 195 -12.24 15.50 3.04
N GLN A 196 -11.00 15.11 2.75
CA GLN A 196 -10.05 15.93 2.00
C GLN A 196 -10.51 16.15 0.56
N ALA A 197 -10.93 15.08 -0.12
CA ALA A 197 -11.47 15.16 -1.48
C ALA A 197 -12.68 16.11 -1.53
N ASN A 198 -13.61 16.00 -0.58
CA ASN A 198 -14.77 16.88 -0.49
C ASN A 198 -14.39 18.34 -0.21
N ARG A 199 -13.41 18.60 0.65
CA ARG A 199 -12.91 19.97 0.90
C ARG A 199 -12.29 20.59 -0.35
N LEU A 200 -11.50 19.82 -1.09
CA LEU A 200 -10.91 20.24 -2.37
C LEU A 200 -12.00 20.59 -3.40
N VAL A 201 -13.00 19.72 -3.57
CA VAL A 201 -14.11 19.95 -4.50
C VAL A 201 -14.95 21.17 -4.09
N ARG A 202 -15.26 21.34 -2.80
CA ARG A 202 -16.05 22.49 -2.29
C ARG A 202 -15.33 23.82 -2.47
N ALA A 203 -14.03 23.88 -2.16
CA ALA A 203 -13.22 25.09 -2.33
C ALA A 203 -13.19 25.57 -3.80
N MET A 204 -13.38 24.66 -4.76
CA MET A 204 -13.41 24.99 -6.18
C MET A 204 -14.76 25.48 -6.67
N ARG A 205 -15.86 24.89 -6.22
CA ARG A 205 -17.20 25.41 -6.53
C ARG A 205 -17.35 26.88 -6.12
N THR A 206 -16.76 27.27 -4.99
CA THR A 206 -16.74 28.67 -4.54
C THR A 206 -15.88 29.59 -5.40
N ARG A 207 -14.77 29.12 -6.01
CA ARG A 207 -13.94 29.94 -6.92
C ARG A 207 -14.57 30.11 -8.30
N SER A 208 -15.16 29.05 -8.85
CA SER A 208 -15.83 29.13 -10.17
C SER A 208 -17.12 29.95 -10.13
N GLY A 209 -17.82 29.97 -8.99
CA GLY A 209 -19.00 30.82 -8.81
C GLY A 209 -18.69 32.30 -8.61
N GLY A 210 -17.50 32.65 -8.09
CA GLY A 210 -17.07 34.04 -7.90
C GLY A 210 -16.45 34.71 -9.12
N ALA A 211 -16.08 33.94 -10.16
CA ALA A 211 -15.54 34.48 -11.41
C ALA A 211 -16.63 34.79 -12.46
N ALA A 212 -17.90 34.45 -12.17
CA ALA A 212 -19.05 34.65 -13.05
C ALA A 212 -20.05 35.70 -12.51
N ALA A 213 -19.68 36.41 -11.45
CA ALA A 213 -20.43 37.52 -10.84
C ALA A 213 -19.58 38.80 -10.88
#